data_AF-A0A2D6WMA6-F1
#
_entry.id   AF-A0A2D6WMA6-F1
#
_cell.length_a   1.000
_cell.length_b   1.000
_cell.length_c   1.000
_cell.angle_alpha   90.00
_cell.angle_beta   90.00
_cell.angle_gamma   90.00
#
_symmetry.space_group_name_H-M   'P 1'
#
loop_
_entity.id
_entity.type
_entity.pdbx_description
1 polymer ?
#
loop_
_entity_poly.entity_id
_entity_poly.type
_entity_poly.pdbx_seq_one_letter_code
_entity_poly.pdbx_strand_id
1 'polypeptide(L)'
;MINQPYSHNFQYKHQQSNDAHIKAFSLIEAVLAIGIFFVTVLVLIGMLGPLLNSVNDVKTTDEVVSVVDSLDSFLQSDSPLAIEGSNFDLLYQAIQTRGYATVYVFRSYVSKNSTDIKLTMGFSPKETTTTLRIDRKAKIREFKNAAGPIYRAVITLSPFISREFYRDRGRTAFPRYTLSQNFENFESNYLSLTVDLFAEEPGPSFKDNKPLKEIYTEKSIFSFSTGINR
;
A
#
# COMPACT_ATOMS: atom_id res chain seq x y z
N MET A 1 -19.58 111.29 -41.15
CA MET A 1 -18.65 110.86 -40.09
C MET A 1 -18.77 109.35 -40.00
N ILE A 2 -17.97 108.55 -40.73
CA ILE A 2 -16.56 108.16 -40.47
C ILE A 2 -16.39 107.52 -39.09
N ASN A 3 -16.31 106.18 -39.02
CA ASN A 3 -15.10 105.41 -38.68
C ASN A 3 -15.38 103.90 -38.53
N GLN A 4 -14.62 103.06 -39.26
CA GLN A 4 -14.20 101.74 -38.75
C GLN A 4 -12.96 101.95 -37.85
N PRO A 5 -12.54 100.98 -37.01
CA PRO A 5 -11.63 99.95 -37.52
C PRO A 5 -11.76 98.54 -36.91
N TYR A 6 -11.16 97.60 -37.65
CA TYR A 6 -10.78 96.24 -37.30
C TYR A 6 -10.02 96.10 -35.98
N SER A 7 -10.16 94.93 -35.35
CA SER A 7 -9.07 94.30 -34.59
C SER A 7 -9.09 92.78 -34.78
N HIS A 8 -7.93 92.27 -35.18
CA HIS A 8 -7.57 90.87 -35.40
C HIS A 8 -6.45 90.52 -34.41
N ASN A 9 -6.46 89.32 -33.82
CA ASN A 9 -5.31 88.49 -33.37
C ASN A 9 -5.84 87.30 -32.53
N PHE A 10 -5.80 86.04 -32.98
CA PHE A 10 -4.69 85.05 -32.92
C PHE A 10 -4.25 84.77 -31.45
N GLN A 11 -4.26 83.57 -30.84
CA GLN A 11 -3.87 82.22 -31.29
C GLN A 11 -4.23 81.10 -30.24
N TYR A 12 -4.43 79.86 -30.74
CA TYR A 12 -4.20 78.49 -30.18
C TYR A 12 -4.57 78.08 -28.74
N LYS A 13 -5.29 76.95 -28.55
CA LYS A 13 -4.71 75.57 -28.42
C LYS A 13 -5.75 74.46 -28.10
N HIS A 14 -5.44 73.29 -28.67
CA HIS A 14 -5.83 71.91 -28.35
C HIS A 14 -7.26 71.40 -28.55
N GLN A 15 -7.40 70.69 -29.68
CA GLN A 15 -8.09 69.40 -29.79
C GLN A 15 -8.02 68.58 -28.50
N GLN A 16 -9.19 68.18 -28.01
CA GLN A 16 -9.38 66.86 -27.44
C GLN A 16 -10.53 66.22 -28.20
N SER A 17 -10.21 65.54 -29.31
CA SER A 17 -11.10 64.47 -29.79
C SER A 17 -11.06 63.37 -28.74
N ASN A 18 -12.24 62.94 -28.32
CA ASN A 18 -12.43 61.74 -27.53
C ASN A 18 -11.97 60.52 -28.34
N ASP A 19 -10.68 60.20 -28.31
CA ASP A 19 -10.19 58.89 -28.71
C ASP A 19 -10.23 57.97 -27.49
N ALA A 20 -11.45 57.55 -27.14
CA ALA A 20 -11.61 56.25 -26.50
C ALA A 20 -11.22 55.21 -27.56
N HIS A 21 -9.92 54.92 -27.67
CA HIS A 21 -9.40 53.83 -28.47
C HIS A 21 -9.88 52.52 -27.84
N ILE A 22 -11.11 52.11 -28.17
CA ILE A 22 -11.56 50.75 -27.92
C ILE A 22 -10.69 49.89 -28.84
N LYS A 23 -9.61 49.34 -28.29
CA LYS A 23 -8.81 48.31 -28.97
C LYS A 23 -9.73 47.10 -29.16
N ALA A 24 -10.37 47.01 -30.32
CA ALA A 24 -10.97 45.76 -30.77
C ALA A 24 -9.82 44.79 -31.06
N PHE A 25 -9.86 43.61 -30.43
CA PHE A 25 -8.89 42.54 -30.68
C PHE A 25 -8.91 42.11 -32.14
N SER A 26 -7.74 41.87 -32.72
CA SER A 26 -7.65 41.33 -34.08
C SER A 26 -8.10 39.86 -34.10
N LEU A 27 -8.74 39.43 -35.20
CA LEU A 27 -9.18 38.04 -35.38
C LEU A 27 -8.03 37.04 -35.19
N ILE A 28 -6.82 37.38 -35.67
CA ILE A 28 -5.63 36.53 -35.52
C ILE A 28 -5.21 36.38 -34.06
N GLU A 29 -5.35 37.43 -33.26
CA GLU A 29 -4.99 37.44 -31.84
C GLU A 29 -5.97 36.56 -31.04
N ALA A 30 -7.26 36.65 -31.34
CA ALA A 30 -8.28 35.79 -30.74
C ALA A 30 -8.05 34.31 -31.08
N VAL A 31 -7.77 33.99 -32.35
CA VAL A 31 -7.49 32.61 -32.78
C VAL A 31 -6.20 32.09 -32.15
N LEU A 32 -5.15 32.91 -32.06
CA LEU A 32 -3.89 32.55 -31.42
C LEU A 32 -4.08 32.31 -29.91
N ALA A 33 -4.85 33.16 -29.22
CA ALA A 33 -5.16 32.99 -27.81
C ALA A 33 -5.94 31.70 -27.54
N ILE A 34 -6.94 31.41 -28.36
CA ILE A 34 -7.71 30.16 -28.29
C ILE A 34 -6.81 28.95 -28.60
N GLY A 35 -5.94 29.05 -29.61
CA GLY A 35 -5.01 28.00 -29.98
C GLY A 35 -4.03 27.66 -28.85
N ILE A 36 -3.40 28.68 -28.25
CA ILE A 36 -2.51 28.48 -27.09
C ILE A 36 -3.29 27.90 -25.91
N PHE A 37 -4.49 28.41 -25.63
CA PHE A 37 -5.34 27.90 -24.56
C PHE A 37 -5.67 26.41 -24.72
N PHE A 38 -6.02 25.95 -25.94
CA PHE A 38 -6.28 24.53 -26.17
C PHE A 38 -5.02 23.67 -26.05
N VAL A 39 -3.88 24.15 -26.53
CA VAL A 39 -2.60 23.43 -26.40
C VAL A 39 -2.22 23.27 -24.94
N THR A 40 -2.35 24.32 -24.11
CA THR A 40 -2.02 24.23 -22.68
C THR A 40 -2.96 23.29 -21.93
N VAL A 41 -4.26 23.33 -22.21
CA VAL A 41 -5.24 22.40 -21.62
C VAL A 41 -4.93 20.95 -22.01
N LEU A 42 -4.63 20.68 -23.28
CA LEU A 42 -4.26 19.34 -23.75
C LEU A 42 -3.00 18.81 -23.08
N VAL A 43 -1.98 19.66 -22.92
CA VAL A 43 -0.74 19.29 -22.22
C VAL A 43 -1.02 18.97 -20.75
N LEU A 44 -1.83 19.78 -20.06
CA LEU A 44 -2.20 19.53 -18.67
C LEU A 44 -2.96 18.21 -18.50
N ILE A 45 -3.95 17.94 -19.37
CA ILE A 45 -4.69 16.67 -19.38
C ILE A 45 -3.77 15.49 -19.72
N GLY A 46 -2.85 15.67 -20.67
CA GLY A 46 -1.86 14.65 -21.03
C GLY A 46 -0.92 14.27 -19.89
N MET A 47 -0.58 15.24 -19.02
CA MET A 47 0.26 15.00 -17.84
C MET A 47 -0.51 14.43 -16.63
N LEU A 48 -1.83 14.56 -16.58
CA LEU A 48 -2.65 14.05 -15.48
C LEU A 48 -2.56 12.52 -15.33
N GLY A 49 -2.55 11.77 -16.43
CA GLY A 49 -2.44 10.30 -16.39
C GLY A 49 -1.15 9.80 -15.74
N PRO A 50 0.04 10.22 -16.24
CA PRO A 50 1.32 9.87 -15.62
C PRO A 50 1.45 10.32 -14.16
N LEU A 51 0.92 11.51 -13.80
CA LEU A 51 0.96 12.00 -12.42
C LEU A 51 0.10 11.14 -11.48
N LEU A 52 -1.12 10.77 -11.89
CA LEU A 52 -2.00 9.93 -11.08
C LEU A 52 -1.42 8.52 -10.88
N ASN A 53 -0.82 7.95 -11.92
CA ASN A 53 -0.15 6.65 -11.81
C ASN A 53 1.06 6.72 -10.88
N SER A 54 1.90 7.75 -11.04
CA SER A 54 3.08 7.93 -10.17
C SER A 54 2.71 8.10 -8.70
N VAL A 55 1.65 8.85 -8.40
CA VAL A 55 1.16 9.01 -7.02
C VAL A 55 0.60 7.69 -6.46
N ASN A 56 -0.14 6.94 -7.28
CA ASN A 56 -0.67 5.64 -6.89
C ASN A 56 0.45 4.63 -6.61
N ASP A 57 1.47 4.55 -7.47
CA ASP A 57 2.60 3.64 -7.31
C ASP A 57 3.40 3.95 -6.04
N VAL A 58 3.64 5.23 -5.76
CA VAL A 58 4.29 5.67 -4.50
C VAL A 58 3.45 5.28 -3.30
N LYS A 59 2.14 5.56 -3.31
CA LYS A 59 1.25 5.22 -2.20
C LYS A 59 1.21 3.71 -1.93
N THR A 60 1.11 2.89 -2.98
CA THR A 60 1.13 1.44 -2.84
C THR A 60 2.48 0.94 -2.32
N THR A 61 3.59 1.54 -2.76
CA THR A 61 4.93 1.19 -2.26
C THR A 61 5.07 1.50 -0.78
N ASP A 62 4.73 2.72 -0.35
CA ASP A 62 4.81 3.15 1.05
C ASP A 62 3.91 2.29 1.95
N GLU A 63 2.72 1.94 1.48
CA GLU A 63 1.81 1.07 2.20
C GLU A 63 2.37 -0.34 2.38
N VAL A 64 2.90 -0.95 1.32
CA VAL A 64 3.50 -2.28 1.37
C VAL A 64 4.72 -2.31 2.28
N VAL A 65 5.59 -1.29 2.24
CA VAL A 65 6.75 -1.17 3.14
C VAL A 65 6.28 -1.10 4.60
N SER A 66 5.30 -0.26 4.90
CA SER A 66 4.74 -0.16 6.26
C SER A 66 4.13 -1.48 6.74
N VAL A 67 3.47 -2.23 5.87
CA VAL A 67 2.93 -3.56 6.17
C VAL A 67 4.05 -4.56 6.47
N VAL A 68 5.12 -4.56 5.68
CA VAL A 68 6.29 -5.44 5.87
C VAL A 68 6.97 -5.17 7.21
N ASP A 69 7.29 -3.91 7.52
CA ASP A 69 7.96 -3.54 8.78
C ASP A 69 7.11 -3.90 10.00
N SER A 70 5.80 -3.66 9.92
CA SER A 70 4.87 -3.97 11.01
C SER A 70 4.70 -5.48 11.19
N LEU A 71 4.68 -6.24 10.09
CA LEU A 71 4.60 -7.69 10.13
C LEU A 71 5.86 -8.30 10.72
N ASP A 72 7.03 -7.83 10.32
CA ASP A 72 8.30 -8.29 10.89
C ASP A 72 8.36 -8.02 12.41
N SER A 73 7.97 -6.80 12.81
CA SER A 73 7.85 -6.42 14.22
C SER A 73 6.85 -7.28 15.00
N PHE A 74 5.73 -7.67 14.38
CA PHE A 74 4.75 -8.56 14.99
C PHE A 74 5.29 -9.97 15.19
N LEU A 75 6.02 -10.51 14.21
CA LEU A 75 6.63 -11.82 14.32
C LEU A 75 7.74 -11.87 15.39
N GLN A 76 8.46 -10.76 15.54
CA GLN A 76 9.50 -10.58 16.56
C GLN A 76 8.97 -9.98 17.88
N SER A 77 7.66 -9.84 18.05
CA SER A 77 7.12 -9.01 19.12
C SER A 77 7.45 -9.55 20.52
N ASP A 78 7.75 -8.63 21.46
CA ASP A 78 7.95 -8.96 22.87
C ASP A 78 6.66 -9.47 23.55
N SER A 79 5.50 -9.19 22.95
CA SER A 79 4.24 -9.75 23.44
C SER A 79 4.10 -11.22 23.04
N PRO A 80 3.61 -12.08 23.95
CA PRO A 80 3.45 -13.49 23.64
C PRO A 80 2.36 -13.70 22.60
N LEU A 81 2.72 -14.34 21.48
CA LEU A 81 1.80 -14.83 20.46
C LEU A 81 1.25 -16.22 20.82
N ALA A 82 1.96 -16.95 21.68
CA ALA A 82 1.56 -18.23 22.25
C ALA A 82 1.04 -18.06 23.67
N ILE A 83 0.08 -18.89 24.09
CA ILE A 83 -0.39 -18.91 25.49
C ILE A 83 0.69 -19.49 26.41
N GLU A 84 1.42 -20.49 25.94
CA GLU A 84 2.53 -21.17 26.62
C GLU A 84 3.62 -21.40 25.56
N GLY A 85 4.88 -21.15 25.89
CA GLY A 85 6.00 -21.20 24.93
C GLY A 85 6.30 -19.85 24.26
N SER A 86 7.33 -19.85 23.41
CA SER A 86 7.80 -18.67 22.69
C SER A 86 7.08 -18.47 21.34
N ASN A 87 7.24 -17.28 20.74
CA ASN A 87 6.76 -17.00 19.39
C ASN A 87 7.45 -17.89 18.35
N PHE A 88 8.73 -18.21 18.61
CA PHE A 88 9.48 -19.19 17.85
C PHE A 88 8.81 -20.56 17.91
N ASP A 89 8.46 -21.05 19.10
CA ASP A 89 7.87 -22.38 19.28
C ASP A 89 6.54 -22.48 18.54
N LEU A 90 5.74 -21.41 18.61
CA LEU A 90 4.46 -21.32 17.92
C LEU A 90 4.63 -21.42 16.40
N LEU A 91 5.53 -20.63 15.83
CA LEU A 91 5.76 -20.58 14.39
C LEU A 91 6.42 -21.86 13.88
N TYR A 92 7.35 -22.44 14.66
CA TYR A 92 7.90 -23.76 14.38
C TYR A 92 6.80 -24.79 14.29
N GLN A 93 5.90 -24.85 15.29
CA GLN A 93 4.80 -25.82 15.27
C GLN A 93 3.83 -25.57 14.12
N ALA A 94 3.45 -24.33 13.84
CA ALA A 94 2.53 -24.03 12.74
C ALA A 94 3.11 -24.52 11.40
N ILE A 95 4.39 -24.22 11.15
CA ILE A 95 5.11 -24.66 9.95
C ILE A 95 5.30 -26.17 9.95
N GLN A 96 5.56 -26.81 11.09
CA GLN A 96 5.68 -28.25 11.17
C GLN A 96 4.34 -28.96 10.85
N THR A 97 3.22 -28.43 11.36
CA THR A 97 1.89 -29.01 11.18
C THR A 97 1.39 -28.88 9.74
N ARG A 98 1.57 -27.70 9.12
CA ARG A 98 0.92 -27.36 7.83
C ARG A 98 1.89 -27.08 6.71
N GLY A 99 3.17 -26.86 7.04
CA GLY A 99 4.18 -26.34 6.13
C GLY A 99 4.24 -24.81 6.07
N TYR A 100 3.30 -24.10 6.69
CA TYR A 100 3.20 -22.64 6.65
C TYR A 100 2.44 -22.09 7.86
N ALA A 101 2.55 -20.79 8.08
CA ALA A 101 1.66 -20.00 8.92
C ALA A 101 1.04 -18.86 8.10
N THR A 102 -0.15 -18.41 8.49
CA THR A 102 -0.91 -17.35 7.80
C THR A 102 -1.20 -16.21 8.75
N VAL A 103 -0.76 -15.00 8.39
CA VAL A 103 -1.05 -13.76 9.12
C VAL A 103 -1.81 -12.81 8.20
N TYR A 104 -2.75 -12.06 8.75
CA TYR A 104 -3.41 -10.97 8.05
C TYR A 104 -2.94 -9.63 8.59
N VAL A 105 -2.80 -8.65 7.70
CA VAL A 105 -2.45 -7.27 8.04
C VAL A 105 -3.38 -6.33 7.28
N PHE A 106 -4.05 -5.43 8.01
CA PHE A 106 -4.93 -4.43 7.40
C PHE A 106 -5.21 -3.28 8.34
N ARG A 107 -5.63 -2.16 7.78
CA ARG A 107 -6.17 -1.03 8.55
C ARG A 107 -7.60 -1.33 8.96
N SER A 108 -7.98 -1.04 10.20
CA SER A 108 -9.35 -1.23 10.69
C SER A 108 -9.82 -0.05 11.51
N TYR A 109 -11.12 0.25 11.44
CA TYR A 109 -11.76 1.18 12.37
C TYR A 109 -11.66 0.65 13.81
N VAL A 110 -11.31 1.51 14.77
CA VAL A 110 -11.14 1.14 16.19
C VAL A 110 -12.44 0.56 16.77
N SER A 111 -13.58 1.05 16.30
CA SER A 111 -14.91 0.52 16.60
C SER A 111 -15.87 0.81 15.44
N LYS A 112 -17.06 0.19 15.45
CA LYS A 112 -18.09 0.36 14.42
C LYS A 112 -18.47 1.82 14.13
N ASN A 113 -18.33 2.70 15.14
CA ASN A 113 -18.77 4.10 15.06
C ASN A 113 -17.60 5.09 15.12
N SER A 114 -16.35 4.62 15.09
CA SER A 114 -15.17 5.48 15.14
C SER A 114 -14.66 5.75 13.71
N THR A 115 -14.21 6.98 13.48
CA THR A 115 -13.45 7.36 12.28
C THR A 115 -11.96 7.07 12.42
N ASP A 116 -11.51 6.68 13.62
CA ASP A 116 -10.11 6.39 13.91
C ASP A 116 -9.73 5.04 13.32
N ILE A 117 -8.62 5.04 12.61
CA ILE A 117 -8.08 3.87 11.94
C ILE A 117 -6.80 3.44 12.65
N LYS A 118 -6.70 2.15 12.93
CA LYS A 118 -5.47 1.51 13.44
C LYS A 118 -5.00 0.42 12.49
N LEU A 119 -3.71 0.14 12.48
CA LEU A 119 -3.19 -1.07 11.86
C LEU A 119 -3.54 -2.27 12.75
N THR A 120 -4.12 -3.29 12.16
CA THR A 120 -4.52 -4.53 12.83
C THR A 120 -3.87 -5.69 12.11
N MET A 121 -3.29 -6.60 12.90
CA MET A 121 -2.71 -7.83 12.38
C MET A 121 -2.88 -8.99 13.34
N GLY A 122 -2.78 -10.19 12.78
CA GLY A 122 -2.80 -11.42 13.55
C GLY A 122 -2.92 -12.67 12.67
N PHE A 123 -2.64 -13.82 13.25
CA PHE A 123 -2.82 -15.12 12.62
C PHE A 123 -4.25 -15.32 12.13
N SER A 124 -4.39 -16.06 11.02
CA SER A 124 -5.69 -16.48 10.51
C SER A 124 -6.54 -17.10 11.63
N PRO A 125 -7.87 -16.90 11.61
CA PRO A 125 -8.75 -17.57 12.57
C PRO A 125 -8.61 -19.11 12.46
N LYS A 126 -8.32 -19.59 11.24
CA LYS A 126 -8.08 -21.00 10.89
C LYS A 126 -6.64 -21.45 11.14
N GLU A 127 -5.80 -20.61 11.74
CA GLU A 127 -4.43 -21.03 12.05
C GLU A 127 -4.42 -22.07 13.16
N THR A 128 -3.60 -23.11 13.02
CA THR A 128 -3.57 -24.24 13.94
C THR A 128 -2.17 -24.79 14.10
N THR A 129 -1.87 -25.17 15.34
CA THR A 129 -0.64 -25.80 15.82
C THR A 129 -0.98 -27.14 16.44
N THR A 130 0.01 -28.03 16.59
CA THR A 130 -0.23 -29.38 17.13
C THR A 130 -0.50 -29.38 18.63
N THR A 131 0.33 -28.68 19.43
CA THR A 131 0.24 -28.72 20.90
C THR A 131 0.13 -27.34 21.53
N LEU A 132 0.85 -26.36 21.01
CA LEU A 132 0.76 -24.99 21.52
C LEU A 132 -0.56 -24.34 21.14
N ARG A 133 -1.01 -23.38 21.96
CA ARG A 133 -2.21 -22.59 21.66
C ARG A 133 -1.78 -21.18 21.27
N ILE A 134 -2.31 -20.71 20.14
CA ILE A 134 -2.16 -19.30 19.72
C ILE A 134 -2.98 -18.43 20.67
N ASP A 135 -2.38 -17.35 21.18
CA ASP A 135 -3.06 -16.36 22.00
C ASP A 135 -4.28 -15.78 21.26
N ARG A 136 -5.35 -15.53 22.01
CA ARG A 136 -6.60 -15.00 21.45
C ARG A 136 -6.40 -13.65 20.75
N LYS A 137 -5.51 -12.80 21.26
CA LYS A 137 -5.14 -11.47 20.73
C LYS A 137 -4.25 -11.58 19.50
N ALA A 138 -3.46 -12.65 19.40
CA ALA A 138 -2.62 -12.93 18.23
C ALA A 138 -3.44 -13.45 17.04
N LYS A 139 -4.72 -13.83 17.23
CA LYS A 139 -5.63 -14.20 16.13
C LYS A 139 -6.50 -13.05 15.68
N ILE A 140 -6.65 -12.94 14.36
CA ILE A 140 -7.57 -11.97 13.76
C ILE A 140 -9.03 -12.38 13.94
N ARG A 141 -9.91 -11.39 14.19
CA ARG A 141 -11.34 -11.62 14.43
C ARG A 141 -12.27 -10.65 13.69
N GLU A 142 -11.77 -9.53 13.20
CA GLU A 142 -12.60 -8.38 12.82
C GLU A 142 -12.38 -7.88 11.38
N PHE A 143 -12.38 -8.78 10.41
CA PHE A 143 -12.31 -8.39 8.99
C PHE A 143 -13.42 -7.43 8.56
N LYS A 144 -14.59 -7.50 9.20
CA LYS A 144 -15.72 -6.59 8.99
C LYS A 144 -15.41 -5.11 9.30
N ASN A 145 -14.36 -4.85 10.09
CA ASN A 145 -13.94 -3.50 10.46
C ASN A 145 -12.81 -2.99 9.56
N ALA A 146 -12.37 -3.77 8.55
CA ALA A 146 -11.29 -3.38 7.68
C ALA A 146 -11.65 -2.13 6.85
N ALA A 147 -10.70 -1.20 6.80
CA ALA A 147 -10.76 0.10 6.17
C ALA A 147 -9.75 0.12 5.02
N GLY A 148 -10.13 -0.47 3.88
CA GLY A 148 -9.29 -0.59 2.69
C GLY A 148 -8.78 -2.02 2.43
N PRO A 149 -7.61 -2.16 1.80
CA PRO A 149 -7.08 -3.45 1.39
C PRO A 149 -6.72 -4.33 2.59
N ILE A 150 -6.83 -5.64 2.38
CA ILE A 150 -6.38 -6.65 3.33
C ILE A 150 -5.21 -7.39 2.70
N TYR A 151 -4.13 -7.53 3.44
CA TYR A 151 -2.98 -8.32 3.02
C TYR A 151 -2.96 -9.63 3.78
N ARG A 152 -2.75 -10.72 3.05
CA ARG A 152 -2.48 -12.04 3.59
C ARG A 152 -1.01 -12.34 3.44
N ALA A 153 -0.32 -12.52 4.54
CA ALA A 153 1.04 -13.00 4.60
C ALA A 153 1.05 -14.52 4.78
N VAL A 154 1.74 -15.21 3.89
CA VAL A 154 1.99 -16.65 3.93
C VAL A 154 3.44 -16.85 4.31
N ILE A 155 3.65 -17.42 5.49
CA ILE A 155 4.96 -17.59 6.10
C ILE A 155 5.38 -19.05 5.92
N THR A 156 6.50 -19.29 5.27
CA THR A 156 7.04 -20.61 4.99
C THR A 156 8.49 -20.72 5.45
N LEU A 157 9.00 -21.95 5.53
CA LEU A 157 10.40 -22.18 5.86
C LEU A 157 11.31 -21.70 4.72
N SER A 158 12.39 -21.00 5.08
CA SER A 158 13.45 -20.60 4.16
C SER A 158 14.67 -21.54 4.30
N PRO A 159 15.41 -21.83 3.20
CA PRO A 159 16.51 -22.79 3.24
C PRO A 159 17.82 -22.20 3.82
N PHE A 160 17.79 -21.01 4.42
CA PHE A 160 18.95 -20.40 5.09
C PHE A 160 19.16 -20.94 6.53
N ILE A 161 19.00 -22.25 6.69
CA ILE A 161 19.32 -23.03 7.90
C ILE A 161 20.07 -24.31 7.48
N SER A 162 20.71 -25.01 8.42
CA SER A 162 21.45 -26.25 8.12
C SER A 162 20.58 -27.27 7.39
N ARG A 163 21.18 -27.98 6.43
CA ARG A 163 20.47 -28.94 5.56
C ARG A 163 19.83 -30.08 6.35
N GLU A 164 20.34 -30.44 7.52
CA GLU A 164 19.70 -31.44 8.38
C GLU A 164 18.30 -31.06 8.88
N PHE A 165 17.95 -29.77 8.89
CA PHE A 165 16.71 -29.23 9.46
C PHE A 165 15.58 -29.00 8.45
N TYR A 166 15.84 -29.18 7.15
CA TYR A 166 14.80 -29.02 6.13
C TYR A 166 14.87 -30.06 5.01
N ARG A 167 13.72 -30.25 4.35
CA ARG A 167 13.58 -31.02 3.11
C ARG A 167 13.16 -30.08 1.98
N ASP A 168 13.79 -30.22 0.82
CA ASP A 168 13.33 -29.57 -0.43
C ASP A 168 12.38 -30.52 -1.14
N ARG A 169 11.11 -30.13 -1.28
CA ARG A 169 10.05 -30.90 -1.95
C ARG A 169 10.00 -30.65 -3.46
N GLY A 170 10.91 -29.83 -4.00
CA GLY A 170 11.01 -29.49 -5.41
C GLY A 170 10.43 -28.12 -5.73
N ARG A 171 10.84 -27.56 -6.88
CA ARG A 171 10.54 -26.18 -7.29
C ARG A 171 9.05 -25.88 -7.44
N THR A 172 8.23 -26.88 -7.71
CA THR A 172 6.78 -26.77 -7.92
C THR A 172 5.95 -27.13 -6.69
N ALA A 173 6.59 -27.59 -5.61
CA ALA A 173 5.90 -27.96 -4.39
C ALA A 173 5.62 -26.75 -3.51
N PHE A 174 4.46 -26.74 -2.84
CA PHE A 174 4.08 -25.68 -1.91
C PHE A 174 3.69 -26.24 -0.53
N PRO A 175 4.33 -25.78 0.57
CA PRO A 175 5.60 -25.05 0.57
C PRO A 175 6.74 -25.87 -0.08
N ARG A 176 7.74 -25.19 -0.65
CA ARG A 176 8.90 -25.89 -1.23
C ARG A 176 9.74 -26.55 -0.14
N TYR A 177 10.02 -25.80 0.93
CA TYR A 177 10.82 -26.27 2.05
C TYR A 177 9.92 -26.63 3.23
N THR A 178 10.20 -27.77 3.87
CA THR A 178 9.50 -28.23 5.07
C THR A 178 10.50 -28.64 6.13
N LEU A 179 10.15 -28.44 7.40
CA LEU A 179 10.96 -28.90 8.53
C LEU A 179 11.13 -30.42 8.48
N SER A 180 12.36 -30.89 8.69
CA SER A 180 12.70 -32.32 8.69
C SER A 180 12.71 -32.93 10.10
N GLN A 181 12.95 -32.11 11.12
CA GLN A 181 13.06 -32.50 12.52
C GLN A 181 11.79 -32.16 13.29
N ASN A 182 11.53 -32.90 14.37
CA ASN A 182 10.59 -32.45 15.38
C ASN A 182 11.18 -31.31 16.22
N PHE A 183 10.31 -30.59 16.92
CA PHE A 183 10.71 -29.45 17.74
C PHE A 183 11.78 -29.82 18.79
N GLU A 184 11.73 -31.02 19.37
CA GLU A 184 12.69 -31.48 20.39
C GLU A 184 14.09 -31.73 19.82
N ASN A 185 14.21 -32.13 18.55
CA ASN A 185 15.51 -32.38 17.89
C ASN A 185 16.00 -31.16 17.09
N PHE A 186 15.31 -30.02 17.17
CA PHE A 186 15.74 -28.78 16.53
C PHE A 186 16.63 -27.99 17.49
N GLU A 187 17.94 -28.15 17.31
CA GLU A 187 18.97 -27.54 18.17
C GLU A 187 19.38 -26.13 17.73
N SER A 188 18.86 -25.63 16.60
CA SER A 188 19.14 -24.26 16.17
C SER A 188 18.33 -23.25 17.00
N ASN A 189 18.96 -22.14 17.36
CA ASN A 189 18.31 -21.04 18.08
C ASN A 189 17.59 -20.06 17.13
N TYR A 190 17.50 -20.38 15.85
CA TYR A 190 17.00 -19.49 14.82
C TYR A 190 16.21 -20.27 13.76
N LEU A 191 15.09 -19.69 13.33
CA LEU A 191 14.26 -20.21 12.25
C LEU A 191 14.25 -19.19 11.11
N SER A 192 14.75 -19.60 9.94
CA SER A 192 14.68 -18.77 8.73
C SER A 192 13.33 -18.93 8.05
N LEU A 193 12.70 -17.82 7.73
CA LEU A 193 11.35 -17.75 7.19
C LEU A 193 11.34 -16.94 5.90
N THR A 194 10.47 -17.34 4.97
CA THR A 194 10.08 -16.54 3.81
C THR A 194 8.64 -16.11 4.00
N VAL A 195 8.37 -14.83 3.81
CA VAL A 195 7.05 -14.21 3.95
C VAL A 195 6.63 -13.69 2.60
N ASP A 196 5.58 -14.29 2.04
CA ASP A 196 4.96 -13.87 0.78
C ASP A 196 3.66 -13.11 1.09
N LEU A 197 3.55 -11.89 0.57
CA LEU A 197 2.41 -11.01 0.78
C LEU A 197 1.49 -11.02 -0.44
N PHE A 198 0.20 -11.24 -0.21
CA PHE A 198 -0.85 -11.26 -1.23
C PHE A 198 -1.93 -10.24 -0.87
N ALA A 199 -2.43 -9.48 -1.86
CA ALA A 199 -3.64 -8.71 -1.65
C ALA A 199 -4.85 -9.64 -1.69
N GLU A 200 -5.75 -9.41 -0.76
CA GLU A 200 -7.06 -10.02 -0.73
C GLU A 200 -8.12 -8.96 -1.04
N GLU A 201 -9.35 -9.42 -1.27
CA GLU A 201 -10.50 -8.53 -1.39
C GLU A 201 -10.60 -7.61 -0.16
N PRO A 202 -10.94 -6.33 -0.36
CA PRO A 202 -11.04 -5.38 0.75
C PRO A 202 -12.21 -5.73 1.69
N GLY A 203 -12.15 -5.18 2.90
CA GLY A 203 -13.28 -5.21 3.82
C GLY A 203 -14.43 -4.29 3.38
N PRO A 204 -15.62 -4.45 3.99
CA PRO A 204 -15.98 -5.41 5.03
C PRO A 204 -16.44 -6.78 4.49
N SER A 205 -16.48 -6.94 3.16
CA SER A 205 -16.99 -8.13 2.47
C SER A 205 -16.02 -9.31 2.44
N PHE A 206 -14.74 -9.08 2.77
CA PHE A 206 -13.73 -10.12 2.80
C PHE A 206 -14.14 -11.34 3.63
N LYS A 207 -13.88 -12.52 3.07
CA LYS A 207 -14.06 -13.81 3.73
C LYS A 207 -12.77 -14.59 3.60
N ASP A 208 -12.23 -15.06 4.73
CA ASP A 208 -11.15 -16.05 4.73
C ASP A 208 -11.74 -17.40 4.30
N ASN A 209 -11.95 -17.60 3.00
CA ASN A 209 -12.39 -18.87 2.39
C ASN A 209 -11.53 -19.30 1.22
N LYS A 210 -10.79 -18.36 0.60
CA LYS A 210 -9.82 -18.64 -0.47
C LYS A 210 -8.78 -19.65 0.01
N PRO A 211 -8.68 -20.84 -0.60
CA PRO A 211 -7.73 -21.86 -0.21
C PRO A 211 -6.32 -21.46 -0.63
N LEU A 212 -5.33 -21.86 0.17
CA LEU A 212 -3.94 -21.45 -0.04
C LEU A 212 -3.34 -21.90 -1.38
N LYS A 213 -3.83 -23.01 -1.92
CA LYS A 213 -3.41 -23.53 -3.23
C LYS A 213 -3.74 -22.55 -4.37
N GLU A 214 -4.86 -21.84 -4.28
CA GLU A 214 -5.25 -20.82 -5.27
C GLU A 214 -4.36 -19.57 -5.13
N ILE A 215 -4.11 -19.14 -3.89
CA ILE A 215 -3.27 -17.97 -3.60
C ILE A 215 -1.85 -18.18 -4.12
N TYR A 216 -1.28 -19.37 -3.97
CA TYR A 216 0.07 -19.64 -4.44
C TYR A 216 0.20 -19.69 -5.98
N THR A 217 -0.91 -19.82 -6.72
CA THR A 217 -0.88 -19.66 -8.18
C THR A 217 -0.83 -18.20 -8.61
N GLU A 218 -1.07 -17.27 -7.68
CA GLU A 218 -0.98 -15.84 -7.92
C GLU A 218 0.44 -15.35 -7.63
N LYS A 219 0.81 -14.24 -8.29
CA LYS A 219 2.07 -13.58 -8.01
C LYS A 219 1.95 -12.82 -6.68
N SER A 220 2.87 -13.06 -5.74
CA SER A 220 2.95 -12.24 -4.52
C SER A 220 3.27 -10.79 -4.88
N ILE A 221 2.69 -9.86 -4.13
CA ILE A 221 2.93 -8.43 -4.27
C ILE A 221 4.32 -8.10 -3.78
N PHE A 222 4.73 -8.77 -2.71
CA PHE A 222 6.04 -8.63 -2.11
C PHE A 222 6.46 -9.93 -1.45
N SER A 223 7.75 -10.19 -1.40
CA SER A 223 8.34 -11.34 -0.72
C SER A 223 9.62 -10.92 -0.02
N PHE A 224 9.78 -11.31 1.23
CA PHE A 224 11.00 -11.07 1.99
C PHE A 224 11.37 -12.27 2.86
N SER A 225 12.66 -12.37 3.18
CA SER A 225 13.15 -13.35 4.15
C SER A 225 13.35 -12.67 5.49
N THR A 226 12.89 -13.32 6.55
CA THR A 226 13.11 -12.89 7.93
C THR A 226 13.53 -14.10 8.76
N GLY A 227 13.82 -13.84 10.02
CA GLY A 227 14.42 -14.77 10.92
C GLY A 227 13.95 -14.56 12.34
N ILE A 228 13.55 -15.64 13.00
CA ILE A 228 13.04 -15.56 14.36
C ILE A 228 13.95 -16.37 15.27
N ASN A 229 14.36 -15.73 16.37
CA ASN A 229 15.17 -16.35 17.40
C ASN A 229 14.27 -17.05 18.42
N ARG A 230 14.80 -18.13 19.00
CA ARG A 230 14.17 -18.85 20.11
C ARG A 230 14.15 -18.00 21.38
#